data_AF-A0A2G9MIH9-F1
#
_entry.id   AF-A0A2G9MIH9-F1
#
_cell.length_a   1.000
_cell.length_b   1.000
_cell.length_c   1.000
_cell.angle_alpha   90.00
_cell.angle_beta   90.00
_cell.angle_gamma   90.00
#
_symmetry.space_group_name_H-M   'P 1'
#
loop_
_entity.id
_entity.type
_entity.pdbx_description
1 polymer ?
#
loop_
_entity_poly.entity_id
_entity_poly.type
_entity_poly.pdbx_seq_one_letter_code
_entity_poly.pdbx_strand_id
1 'polypeptide(L)'
;MKKLKFTRQDAHKKVRLGNKWRRPRGLHSKMRLSKKGYNKCVSIGYGSSKSTRGFDKSGLKLIIIKSLKELEKINAKEECIAVAKTIGLRKKVEILKQAVKKSINVVNIKDVNKFLKDVEEKIKKSKEEKEKLMKKKELSKKEREKATKKKTIEEKVEKTDEEKKEEEKKEKNKLLTKKAE
;
A
#
# COMPACT_ATOMS: atom_id res chain seq x y z
N MET A 1 7.97 -37.07 4.86
CA MET A 1 8.84 -37.12 6.05
C MET A 1 8.67 -35.84 6.86
N LYS A 2 8.30 -35.93 8.15
CA LYS A 2 8.11 -34.75 9.00
C LYS A 2 9.46 -34.05 9.24
N LYS A 3 9.63 -32.82 8.74
CA LYS A 3 10.84 -32.03 8.98
C LYS A 3 10.96 -31.72 10.47
N LEU A 4 12.10 -32.03 11.06
CA LEU A 4 12.40 -31.65 12.43
C LEU A 4 12.57 -30.13 12.51
N LYS A 5 12.10 -29.54 13.61
CA LYS A 5 12.32 -28.11 13.90
C LYS A 5 13.65 -27.97 14.63
N PHE A 6 14.65 -27.41 13.96
CA PHE A 6 15.92 -27.06 14.59
C PHE A 6 15.78 -25.74 15.34
N THR A 7 15.53 -25.83 16.65
CA THR A 7 15.41 -24.67 17.55
C THR A 7 16.60 -24.61 18.49
N ARG A 8 16.92 -23.40 18.98
CA ARG A 8 17.98 -23.22 19.99
C ARG A 8 17.62 -23.95 21.29
N GLN A 9 18.65 -24.51 21.94
CA GLN A 9 18.51 -25.08 23.27
C GLN A 9 17.84 -24.08 24.22
N ASP A 10 16.85 -24.55 24.98
CA ASP A 10 16.13 -23.80 26.01
C ASP A 10 15.44 -22.51 25.50
N ALA A 11 15.22 -22.37 24.18
CA ALA A 11 14.51 -21.21 23.61
C ALA A 11 13.09 -21.05 24.15
N HIS A 12 12.40 -22.15 24.43
CA HIS A 12 11.07 -22.15 25.04
C HIS A 12 11.08 -21.70 26.51
N LYS A 13 12.22 -21.76 27.20
CA LYS A 13 12.33 -21.40 28.63
C LYS A 13 12.55 -19.92 28.86
N LYS A 14 13.15 -19.20 27.89
CA LYS A 14 13.54 -17.79 28.06
C LYS A 14 13.21 -17.02 26.80
N VAL A 15 12.33 -16.02 26.91
CA VAL A 15 11.89 -15.16 25.79
C VAL A 15 13.06 -14.46 25.09
N ARG A 16 14.10 -14.06 25.85
CA ARG A 16 15.34 -13.48 25.28
C ARG A 16 16.10 -14.42 24.33
N LEU A 17 15.86 -15.72 24.41
CA LEU A 17 16.45 -16.72 23.53
C LEU A 17 15.49 -16.95 22.34
N GLY A 18 15.77 -16.29 21.21
CA GLY A 18 14.98 -16.51 19.99
C GLY A 18 15.09 -17.94 19.44
N ASN A 19 14.11 -18.35 18.63
CA ASN A 19 14.00 -19.69 18.03
C ASN A 19 15.04 -20.03 16.94
N LYS A 20 16.05 -19.17 16.72
CA LYS A 20 17.10 -19.37 15.71
C LYS A 20 18.12 -20.39 16.20
N TRP A 21 18.36 -21.45 15.43
CA TRP A 21 19.35 -22.49 15.76
C TRP A 21 20.71 -21.90 16.14
N ARG A 22 21.31 -22.44 17.20
CA ARG A 22 22.70 -22.18 17.62
C ARG A 22 23.29 -23.49 18.11
N ARG A 23 24.52 -23.80 17.68
CA ARG A 23 25.24 -25.01 18.12
C ARG A 23 25.39 -24.97 19.66
N PRO A 24 24.91 -25.99 20.40
CA PRO A 24 25.11 -26.05 21.84
C PRO A 24 26.59 -26.29 22.15
N ARG A 25 27.19 -25.42 22.95
CA ARG A 25 28.62 -25.48 23.28
C ARG A 25 28.91 -26.04 24.68
N GLY A 26 28.01 -25.83 25.64
CA GLY A 26 28.24 -26.19 27.04
C GLY A 26 28.53 -27.69 27.23
N LEU A 27 29.50 -28.00 28.08
CA LEU A 27 29.96 -29.37 28.29
C LEU A 27 28.84 -30.30 28.78
N HIS A 28 28.03 -29.83 29.73
CA HIS A 28 26.89 -30.56 30.29
C HIS A 28 25.58 -30.41 29.49
N SER A 29 25.61 -29.75 28.32
CA SER A 29 24.41 -29.60 27.50
C SER A 29 23.91 -30.96 27.05
N LYS A 30 22.69 -31.30 27.48
CA LYS A 30 22.03 -32.56 27.10
C LYS A 30 21.74 -32.62 25.59
N MET A 31 21.52 -31.46 24.97
CA MET A 31 21.36 -31.33 23.52
C MET A 31 22.67 -31.62 22.77
N ARG A 32 23.81 -31.11 23.28
CA ARG A 32 25.15 -31.40 22.73
C ARG A 32 25.48 -32.88 22.83
N LEU A 33 25.17 -33.49 23.98
CA LEU A 33 25.34 -34.92 24.24
C LEU A 33 24.29 -35.80 23.55
N SER A 34 23.37 -35.22 22.77
CA SER A 34 22.32 -35.94 22.03
C SER A 34 21.44 -36.85 22.91
N LYS A 35 21.15 -36.45 24.15
CA LYS A 35 20.27 -37.24 25.04
C LYS A 35 18.82 -37.25 24.52
N LYS A 36 18.16 -38.41 24.62
CA LYS A 36 16.73 -38.58 24.31
C LYS A 36 15.88 -37.60 25.14
N GLY A 37 14.84 -37.04 24.52
CA GLY A 37 13.96 -36.03 25.13
C GLY A 37 14.36 -34.58 24.83
N TYR A 38 15.60 -34.33 24.37
CA TYR A 38 16.02 -33.01 23.90
C TYR A 38 15.97 -32.92 22.37
N ASN A 39 15.89 -31.68 21.86
CA ASN A 39 15.89 -31.43 20.42
C ASN A 39 17.15 -32.00 19.76
N LYS A 40 17.03 -32.53 18.55
CA LYS A 40 18.17 -33.10 17.82
C LYS A 40 19.13 -32.01 17.35
N CYS A 41 20.42 -32.30 17.37
CA CYS A 41 21.42 -31.45 16.76
C CYS A 41 21.39 -31.52 15.23
N VAL A 42 21.66 -30.38 14.57
CA VAL A 42 21.79 -30.32 13.12
C VAL A 42 22.97 -31.20 12.68
N SER A 43 22.71 -32.09 11.71
CA SER A 43 23.70 -32.94 11.05
C SER A 43 23.36 -33.08 9.56
N ILE A 44 24.34 -33.50 8.76
CA ILE A 44 24.20 -33.64 7.29
C ILE A 44 23.11 -34.67 6.92
N GLY A 45 22.92 -35.70 7.75
CA GLY A 45 21.92 -36.76 7.53
C GLY A 45 20.46 -36.30 7.55
N TYR A 46 20.16 -35.09 8.03
CA TYR A 46 18.80 -34.52 7.99
C TYR A 46 18.49 -33.75 6.70
N GLY A 47 19.44 -33.68 5.75
CA GLY A 47 19.21 -33.06 4.46
C GLY A 47 18.14 -33.80 3.65
N SER A 48 17.27 -33.06 2.96
CA SER A 48 16.35 -33.65 1.98
C SER A 48 17.13 -34.20 0.77
N SER A 49 16.53 -35.16 0.05
CA SER A 49 17.11 -35.70 -1.19
C SER A 49 17.43 -34.56 -2.16
N LYS A 50 18.52 -34.72 -2.93
CA LYS A 50 18.99 -33.69 -3.87
C LYS A 50 17.89 -33.34 -4.88
N SER A 51 17.17 -34.33 -5.39
CA SER A 51 16.14 -34.17 -6.42
C SER A 51 14.91 -33.39 -5.96
N THR A 52 14.55 -33.44 -4.67
CA THR A 52 13.32 -32.78 -4.15
C THR A 52 13.61 -31.53 -3.33
N ARG A 53 14.89 -31.19 -3.15
CA ARG A 53 15.30 -30.05 -2.33
C ARG A 53 14.88 -28.75 -2.99
N GLY A 54 14.04 -27.97 -2.31
CA GLY A 54 13.59 -26.66 -2.79
C GLY A 54 12.27 -26.70 -3.58
N PHE A 55 11.62 -27.86 -3.68
CA PHE A 55 10.28 -27.96 -4.23
C PHE A 55 9.21 -27.55 -3.22
N ASP A 56 8.11 -27.04 -3.75
CA ASP A 56 6.90 -26.77 -2.99
C ASP A 56 6.17 -28.08 -2.62
N LYS A 57 5.18 -28.00 -1.73
CA LYS A 57 4.29 -29.11 -1.39
C LYS A 57 3.62 -29.72 -2.63
N SER A 58 3.39 -28.91 -3.65
CA SER A 58 2.80 -29.32 -4.93
C SER A 58 3.79 -30.10 -5.83
N GLY A 59 5.06 -30.26 -5.42
CA GLY A 59 6.10 -30.94 -6.21
C GLY A 59 6.78 -30.06 -7.27
N LEU A 60 6.35 -28.81 -7.40
CA LEU A 60 6.91 -27.85 -8.36
C LEU A 60 8.11 -27.10 -7.78
N LYS A 61 9.03 -26.70 -8.65
CA LYS A 61 10.18 -25.87 -8.26
C LYS A 61 9.74 -24.43 -7.97
N LEU A 62 10.06 -23.92 -6.79
CA LEU A 62 9.67 -22.56 -6.40
C LEU A 62 10.63 -21.52 -6.97
N ILE A 63 10.10 -20.59 -7.76
CA ILE A 63 10.83 -19.45 -8.32
C ILE A 63 10.26 -18.14 -7.79
N ILE A 64 11.14 -17.29 -7.26
CA ILE A 64 10.76 -15.96 -6.80
C ILE A 64 10.95 -14.96 -7.94
N ILE A 65 9.86 -14.30 -8.35
CA ILE A 65 9.86 -13.36 -9.47
C ILE A 65 9.82 -11.92 -9.00
N LYS A 66 10.53 -11.06 -9.73
CA LYS A 66 10.55 -9.60 -9.57
C LYS A 66 10.01 -8.83 -10.77
N SER A 67 9.94 -9.44 -11.96
CA SER A 67 9.57 -8.76 -13.21
C SER A 67 8.76 -9.65 -14.16
N LEU A 68 8.09 -9.04 -15.15
CA LEU A 68 7.34 -9.78 -16.18
C LEU A 68 8.26 -10.57 -17.12
N LYS A 69 9.46 -10.07 -17.38
CA LYS A 69 10.46 -10.75 -18.22
C LYS A 69 10.87 -12.11 -17.64
N GLU A 70 10.90 -12.23 -16.32
CA GLU A 70 11.18 -13.50 -15.64
C GLU A 70 10.02 -14.50 -15.82
N LEU A 71 8.78 -14.02 -15.96
CA LEU A 71 7.59 -14.86 -16.18
C LEU A 71 7.57 -15.52 -17.57
N GLU A 72 8.30 -15.00 -18.54
CA GLU A 72 8.41 -15.56 -19.88
C GLU A 72 9.30 -16.79 -19.95
N LYS A 73 10.27 -16.90 -19.05
CA LYS A 73 11.27 -17.98 -19.05
C LYS A 73 10.81 -19.22 -18.27
N ILE A 74 9.61 -19.21 -17.72
CA ILE A 74 9.15 -20.19 -16.73
C ILE A 74 8.23 -21.20 -17.36
N ASN A 75 8.46 -22.48 -17.03
CA ASN A 75 7.63 -23.59 -17.49
C ASN A 75 6.53 -23.90 -16.49
N ALA A 76 5.26 -23.73 -16.88
CA ALA A 76 4.10 -23.93 -16.03
C ALA A 76 3.96 -25.36 -15.47
N LYS A 77 4.54 -26.38 -16.13
CA LYS A 77 4.43 -27.79 -15.72
C LYS A 77 5.37 -28.17 -14.58
N GLU A 78 6.55 -27.55 -14.50
CA GLU A 78 7.61 -27.96 -13.58
C GLU A 78 7.83 -26.94 -12.46
N GLU A 79 7.43 -25.68 -12.69
CA GLU A 79 7.79 -24.56 -11.86
C GLU A 79 6.54 -23.83 -11.34
N CYS A 80 6.65 -23.34 -10.11
CA CYS A 80 5.65 -22.50 -9.47
C CYS A 80 6.29 -21.18 -9.04
N ILE A 81 5.45 -20.15 -8.95
CA ILE A 81 5.93 -18.78 -8.82
C ILE A 81 5.53 -18.19 -7.47
N ALA A 82 6.46 -17.49 -6.85
CA ALA A 82 6.20 -16.60 -5.74
C ALA A 82 6.53 -15.16 -6.15
N VAL A 83 5.53 -14.28 -6.10
CA VAL A 83 5.75 -12.86 -6.38
C VAL A 83 6.49 -12.22 -5.21
N ALA A 84 7.63 -11.60 -5.47
CA ALA A 84 8.46 -10.99 -4.42
C ALA A 84 7.69 -9.91 -3.63
N LYS A 85 7.96 -9.83 -2.32
CA LYS A 85 7.31 -8.88 -1.42
C LYS A 85 7.53 -7.43 -1.84
N THR A 86 8.72 -7.13 -2.38
CA THR A 86 9.16 -5.79 -2.80
C THR A 86 8.37 -5.20 -3.96
N ILE A 87 7.64 -6.01 -4.73
CA ILE A 87 6.85 -5.53 -5.86
C ILE A 87 5.59 -4.82 -5.36
N GLY A 88 5.35 -3.61 -5.87
CA GLY A 88 4.14 -2.84 -5.61
C GLY A 88 2.88 -3.44 -6.24
N LEU A 89 1.70 -2.97 -5.79
CA LEU A 89 0.40 -3.51 -6.21
C LEU A 89 0.19 -3.46 -7.73
N ARG A 90 0.55 -2.36 -8.39
CA ARG A 90 0.37 -2.19 -9.85
C ARG A 90 1.05 -3.30 -10.66
N LYS A 91 2.35 -3.54 -10.40
CA LYS A 91 3.12 -4.60 -11.07
C LYS A 91 2.67 -6.00 -10.65
N LYS A 92 2.25 -6.19 -9.39
CA LYS A 92 1.68 -7.45 -8.92
C LYS A 92 0.45 -7.85 -9.72
N VAL A 93 -0.50 -6.93 -9.93
CA VAL A 93 -1.71 -7.18 -10.73
C VAL A 93 -1.35 -7.62 -12.15
N GLU A 94 -0.38 -6.96 -12.78
CA GLU A 94 0.08 -7.29 -14.13
C GLU A 94 0.70 -8.69 -14.21
N ILE A 95 1.60 -9.01 -13.26
CA ILE A 95 2.22 -10.35 -13.16
C ILE A 95 1.15 -11.41 -12.97
N LEU A 96 0.17 -11.17 -12.09
CA LEU A 96 -0.89 -12.14 -11.82
C LEU A 96 -1.82 -12.35 -13.02
N LYS A 97 -2.19 -11.28 -13.73
CA LYS A 97 -2.98 -11.39 -14.96
C LYS A 97 -2.24 -12.22 -16.02
N GLN A 98 -0.94 -12.01 -16.19
CA GLN A 98 -0.15 -12.83 -17.11
C GLN A 98 0.05 -14.26 -16.63
N ALA A 99 0.23 -14.48 -15.32
CA ALA A 99 0.37 -15.82 -14.75
C ALA A 99 -0.90 -16.66 -14.95
N VAL A 100 -2.09 -16.07 -14.76
CA VAL A 100 -3.37 -16.72 -15.04
C VAL A 100 -3.49 -17.07 -16.53
N LYS A 101 -3.13 -16.15 -17.43
CA LYS A 101 -3.13 -16.42 -18.88
C LYS A 101 -2.22 -17.59 -19.28
N LYS A 102 -1.06 -17.71 -18.62
CA LYS A 102 -0.09 -18.80 -18.85
C LYS A 102 -0.36 -20.05 -18.03
N SER A 103 -1.46 -20.10 -17.26
CA SER A 103 -1.82 -21.22 -16.37
C SER A 103 -0.71 -21.61 -15.39
N ILE A 104 -0.03 -20.61 -14.84
CA ILE A 104 1.07 -20.79 -13.89
C ILE A 104 0.54 -20.73 -12.45
N ASN A 105 0.99 -21.66 -11.61
CA ASN A 105 0.65 -21.68 -10.18
C ASN A 105 1.41 -20.62 -9.36
N VAL A 106 0.67 -19.85 -8.57
CA VAL A 106 1.22 -18.81 -7.67
C VAL A 106 1.07 -19.22 -6.21
N VAL A 107 2.18 -19.31 -5.47
CA VAL A 107 2.20 -19.89 -4.11
C VAL A 107 1.81 -18.90 -3.00
N ASN A 108 2.19 -17.63 -3.14
CA ASN A 108 2.03 -16.63 -2.07
C ASN A 108 0.59 -16.06 -1.97
N ILE A 109 -0.30 -16.40 -2.90
CA ILE A 109 -1.67 -15.89 -2.94
C ILE A 109 -2.60 -17.10 -2.94
N LYS A 110 -3.52 -17.15 -1.98
CA LYS A 110 -4.49 -18.25 -1.87
C LYS A 110 -5.39 -18.30 -3.11
N ASP A 111 -6.03 -17.17 -3.43
CA ASP A 111 -6.98 -17.06 -4.53
C ASP A 111 -6.61 -15.87 -5.44
N VAL A 112 -6.04 -16.16 -6.61
CA VAL A 112 -5.60 -15.11 -7.56
C VAL A 112 -6.77 -14.33 -8.12
N ASN A 113 -7.86 -15.02 -8.50
CA ASN A 113 -9.04 -14.39 -9.09
C ASN A 113 -9.74 -13.45 -8.11
N LYS A 114 -9.86 -13.86 -6.85
CA LYS A 114 -10.42 -13.03 -5.79
C LYS A 114 -9.56 -11.78 -5.56
N PHE A 115 -8.24 -11.96 -5.49
CA PHE A 115 -7.31 -10.83 -5.33
C PHE A 115 -7.43 -9.80 -6.45
N LEU A 116 -7.55 -10.25 -7.71
CA LEU A 116 -7.73 -9.33 -8.85
C LEU A 116 -9.04 -8.54 -8.75
N LYS A 117 -10.16 -9.19 -8.39
CA LYS A 117 -11.46 -8.54 -8.19
C LYS A 117 -11.40 -7.49 -7.07
N ASP A 118 -10.86 -7.84 -5.91
CA ASP A 118 -10.75 -6.93 -4.76
C ASP A 118 -9.93 -5.67 -5.10
N VAL A 119 -8.87 -5.83 -5.90
CA VAL A 119 -8.03 -4.70 -6.32
C VAL A 119 -8.76 -3.83 -7.35
N GLU A 120 -9.49 -4.43 -8.30
CA GLU A 120 -10.28 -3.69 -9.28
C GLU A 120 -11.41 -2.89 -8.61
N GLU A 121 -12.10 -3.46 -7.63
CA GLU A 121 -13.10 -2.76 -6.82
C GLU A 121 -12.50 -1.59 -6.03
N LYS A 122 -11.33 -1.78 -5.40
CA LYS A 122 -10.63 -0.68 -4.70
C LYS A 122 -10.24 0.45 -5.64
N ILE A 123 -9.78 0.13 -6.85
CA ILE A 123 -9.44 1.14 -7.86
C ILE A 123 -10.69 1.91 -8.29
N LYS A 124 -11.82 1.24 -8.52
CA LYS A 124 -13.10 1.89 -8.87
C LYS A 124 -13.57 2.83 -7.75
N LYS A 125 -13.61 2.34 -6.51
CA LYS A 125 -13.98 3.15 -5.32
C LYS A 125 -13.11 4.40 -5.18
N SER A 126 -11.79 4.25 -5.31
CA SER A 126 -10.86 5.38 -5.21
C SER A 126 -11.04 6.41 -6.34
N LYS A 127 -11.41 5.97 -7.56
CA LYS A 127 -11.73 6.89 -8.67
C LYS A 127 -13.03 7.66 -8.40
N GLU A 128 -14.09 6.97 -7.98
CA GLU A 128 -15.37 7.60 -7.65
C GLU A 128 -15.24 8.62 -6.51
N GLU A 129 -14.49 8.28 -5.45
CA GLU A 129 -14.20 9.20 -4.35
C GLU A 129 -13.44 10.45 -4.82
N LYS A 130 -12.45 10.27 -5.70
CA LYS A 130 -11.71 11.40 -6.30
C LYS A 130 -12.62 12.28 -7.14
N GLU A 131 -13.48 11.71 -7.97
CA GLU A 131 -14.43 12.49 -8.77
C GLU A 131 -15.41 13.27 -7.90
N LYS A 132 -15.95 12.65 -6.84
CA LYS A 132 -16.82 13.33 -5.86
C LYS A 132 -16.09 14.48 -5.17
N LEU A 133 -14.83 14.28 -4.77
CA LEU A 133 -14.00 15.32 -4.17
C LEU A 133 -13.73 16.49 -5.14
N MET A 134 -13.42 16.19 -6.41
CA MET A 134 -13.18 17.20 -7.45
C MET A 134 -14.45 18.04 -7.70
N LYS A 135 -15.61 17.40 -7.86
CA LYS A 135 -16.91 18.09 -8.03
C LYS A 135 -17.22 18.99 -6.82
N LYS A 136 -16.98 18.51 -5.59
CA LYS A 136 -17.17 19.30 -4.37
C LYS A 136 -16.25 20.52 -4.31
N LYS A 137 -14.98 20.37 -4.73
CA LYS A 137 -14.02 21.48 -4.83
C LYS A 137 -14.44 22.52 -5.86
N GLU A 138 -14.90 22.09 -7.04
CA GLU A 138 -15.40 22.99 -8.08
C GLU A 138 -16.63 23.79 -7.64
N LEU A 139 -17.60 23.13 -7.01
CA LEU A 139 -18.77 23.79 -6.43
C LEU A 139 -18.36 24.85 -5.40
N SER A 140 -17.46 24.50 -4.48
CA SER A 140 -16.95 25.45 -3.47
C SER A 140 -16.17 26.63 -4.07
N LYS A 141 -15.45 26.43 -5.18
CA LYS A 141 -14.77 27.52 -5.92
C LYS A 141 -15.77 28.46 -6.57
N LYS A 142 -16.80 27.92 -7.24
CA LYS A 142 -17.87 28.71 -7.86
C LYS A 142 -18.65 29.54 -6.83
N GLU A 143 -18.90 28.99 -5.64
CA GLU A 143 -19.53 29.71 -4.53
C GLU A 143 -18.64 30.85 -4.00
N ARG A 144 -17.33 30.58 -3.82
CA ARG A 144 -16.37 31.61 -3.40
C ARG A 144 -16.23 32.74 -4.42
N GLU A 145 -16.19 32.44 -5.72
CA GLU A 145 -16.15 33.44 -6.80
C GLU A 145 -17.44 34.26 -6.90
N LYS A 146 -18.60 33.66 -6.66
CA LYS A 146 -19.88 34.38 -6.58
C LYS A 146 -19.90 35.31 -5.35
N ALA A 147 -19.38 34.87 -4.21
CA ALA A 147 -19.31 35.67 -3.00
C ALA A 147 -18.34 36.86 -3.14
N THR A 148 -17.17 36.69 -3.77
CA THR A 148 -16.24 37.81 -4.03
C THR A 148 -16.80 38.80 -5.06
N LYS A 149 -17.50 38.32 -6.09
CA LYS A 149 -18.22 39.20 -7.05
C LYS A 149 -19.33 40.01 -6.38
N LYS A 150 -20.11 39.41 -5.47
CA LYS A 150 -21.13 40.15 -4.71
C LYS A 150 -20.53 41.23 -3.82
N LYS A 151 -19.48 40.90 -3.05
CA LYS A 151 -18.79 41.87 -2.18
C LYS A 151 -18.18 43.05 -2.95
N THR A 152 -17.58 42.78 -4.11
CA THR A 152 -17.00 43.85 -4.96
C THR A 152 -18.07 44.71 -5.65
N ILE A 153 -19.28 44.20 -5.85
CA ILE A 153 -20.42 45.01 -6.31
C ILE A 153 -20.96 45.86 -5.16
N GLU A 154 -21.13 45.30 -3.97
CA GLU A 154 -21.58 46.02 -2.76
C GLU A 154 -20.62 47.17 -2.40
N GLU A 155 -19.30 46.94 -2.37
CA GLU A 155 -18.30 47.99 -2.13
C GLU A 155 -18.30 49.10 -3.19
N LYS A 156 -18.66 48.78 -4.45
CA LYS A 156 -18.76 49.79 -5.51
C LYS A 156 -20.01 50.65 -5.35
N VAL A 157 -21.14 50.05 -4.95
CA VAL A 157 -22.40 50.76 -4.72
C VAL A 157 -22.27 51.72 -3.53
N GLU A 158 -21.69 51.27 -2.41
CA GLU A 158 -21.44 52.13 -1.24
C GLU A 158 -20.55 53.33 -1.58
N LYS A 159 -19.48 53.13 -2.34
CA LYS A 159 -18.61 54.25 -2.78
C LYS A 159 -19.34 55.26 -3.66
N THR A 160 -20.16 54.80 -4.61
CA THR A 160 -20.95 55.70 -5.45
C THR A 160 -22.05 56.45 -4.69
N ASP A 161 -22.60 55.87 -3.64
CA ASP A 161 -23.59 56.54 -2.79
C ASP A 161 -22.93 57.55 -1.82
N GLU A 162 -21.70 57.29 -1.37
CA GLU A 162 -20.89 58.25 -0.61
C GLU A 162 -20.47 59.46 -1.46
N GLU A 163 -20.01 59.23 -2.70
CA GLU A 163 -19.66 60.30 -3.65
C GLU A 163 -20.87 61.19 -3.96
N LYS A 164 -22.05 60.62 -4.20
CA LYS A 164 -23.30 61.39 -4.40
C LYS A 164 -23.70 62.20 -3.17
N LYS A 165 -23.54 61.66 -1.95
CA LYS A 165 -23.80 62.40 -0.70
C LYS A 165 -22.81 63.55 -0.49
N GLU A 166 -21.57 63.39 -0.91
CA GLU A 166 -20.60 64.49 -0.91
C GLU A 166 -20.95 65.58 -1.93
N GLU A 167 -21.39 65.20 -3.14
CA GLU A 167 -21.83 66.16 -4.16
C GLU A 167 -23.07 66.94 -3.73
N GLU A 168 -24.09 66.28 -3.15
CA GLU A 168 -25.26 66.97 -2.59
C GLU A 168 -24.89 67.92 -1.44
N LYS A 169 -23.92 67.54 -0.59
CA LYS A 169 -23.39 68.43 0.47
C LYS A 169 -22.66 69.63 -0.12
N LYS A 170 -21.84 69.41 -1.16
CA LYS A 170 -21.13 70.48 -1.88
C LYS A 170 -22.11 71.43 -2.57
N GLU A 171 -23.17 70.93 -3.19
CA GLU A 171 -24.24 71.75 -3.80
C GLU A 171 -25.05 72.52 -2.75
N LYS A 172 -25.46 71.89 -1.65
CA LYS A 172 -26.13 72.59 -0.53
C LYS A 172 -25.28 73.70 0.07
N ASN A 173 -23.98 73.48 0.26
CA ASN A 173 -23.05 74.51 0.71
C ASN A 173 -22.92 75.66 -0.30
N LYS A 174 -22.88 75.35 -1.60
CA LYS A 174 -22.84 76.36 -2.69
C LYS A 174 -24.10 77.22 -2.74
N LEU A 175 -25.27 76.64 -2.45
CA LEU A 175 -26.56 77.34 -2.38
C LEU A 175 -26.66 78.24 -1.14
N LEU A 176 -26.15 77.80 0.01
CA LEU A 176 -26.10 78.60 1.25
C LEU A 176 -25.20 79.85 1.11
N THR A 177 -24.10 79.75 0.37
CA THR A 177 -23.19 80.90 0.13
C THR A 177 -23.73 81.93 -0.87
N LYS A 178 -24.78 81.61 -1.65
CA LYS A 178 -25.38 82.53 -2.63
C LYS A 178 -26.45 83.46 -2.03
N LYS A 179 -26.77 83.34 -0.74
CA LYS A 179 -27.82 84.14 -0.05
C LYS A 179 -27.24 85.09 1.01
N ALA A 180 -26.09 85.68 0.71
CA ALA A 180 -25.46 86.74 1.47
C ALA A 180 -25.14 87.90 0.51
N GLU A 181 -26.20 88.57 0.06
CA GLU A 181 -26.17 89.94 -0.47
C GLU A 181 -26.75 90.87 0.60
#